data_AF-A0A822XV64-F1
#
_entry.id   AF-A0A822XV64-F1
#
_cell.length_a   1.000
_cell.length_b   1.000
_cell.length_c   1.000
_cell.angle_alpha   90.00
_cell.angle_beta   90.00
_cell.angle_gamma   90.00
#
_symmetry.space_group_name_H-M   'P 1'
#
loop_
_entity.id
_entity.type
_entity.pdbx_description
1 polymer ?
#
loop_
_entity_poly.entity_id
_entity_poly.type
_entity_poly.pdbx_seq_one_letter_code
_entity_poly.pdbx_strand_id
1 'polypeptide(L)'
;MGTIHTHYLIRRGRLLSLLSLTLSCIVSNSHEETIRRNQISVDFLFGTSTSAYQTEGAILEDGRGLSNWDVFSHIPGKIETGENADTADDHYHLYLQDIDLMHSLGVNAYRFSISWARILPRNIIDNLLLWIEPFVTLYHHDLPQELEDSYGGWLSPLIQEDFGYFAEIYFKKFGDRVKYWNSLNEPNLYAHLAYLRGMYAPGRRSEMEPFTVLHNMLLSHGRAAYLYRSC
;
A
#
# COMPACT_ATOMS: atom_id res chain seq x y z
N MET A 1 5.58 -48.54 -61.35
CA MET A 1 5.26 -49.94 -61.68
C MET A 1 6.12 -50.84 -60.81
N GLY A 2 5.50 -51.55 -59.84
CA GLY A 2 6.05 -52.66 -59.02
C GLY A 2 7.28 -52.36 -58.13
N THR A 3 7.43 -52.80 -56.87
CA THR A 3 6.87 -53.96 -56.17
C THR A 3 7.03 -53.76 -54.64
N ILE A 4 6.25 -54.53 -53.88
CA ILE A 4 5.86 -54.47 -52.46
C ILE A 4 6.80 -55.30 -51.56
N HIS A 5 7.03 -54.93 -50.29
CA HIS A 5 6.74 -55.80 -49.13
C HIS A 5 6.93 -55.16 -47.74
N THR A 6 6.27 -55.81 -46.78
CA THR A 6 5.56 -55.30 -45.61
C THR A 6 6.27 -55.76 -44.33
N HIS A 7 6.30 -54.97 -43.26
CA HIS A 7 6.58 -55.51 -41.91
C HIS A 7 5.56 -55.04 -40.86
N TYR A 8 5.06 -56.03 -40.13
CA TYR A 8 3.93 -56.05 -39.21
C TYR A 8 4.38 -56.00 -37.74
N LEU A 9 3.40 -55.73 -36.89
CA LEU A 9 3.34 -55.49 -35.45
C LEU A 9 3.61 -56.69 -34.49
N ILE A 10 4.10 -56.34 -33.27
CA ILE A 10 3.73 -56.81 -31.89
C ILE A 10 3.92 -58.32 -31.51
N ARG A 11 4.71 -58.59 -30.44
CA ARG A 11 4.27 -59.24 -29.14
C ARG A 11 5.44 -59.81 -28.32
N ARG A 12 5.18 -59.87 -27.00
CA ARG A 12 5.85 -60.57 -25.86
C ARG A 12 6.60 -59.59 -24.94
N GLY A 13 6.40 -59.52 -23.63
CA GLY A 13 5.65 -60.32 -22.66
C GLY A 13 6.29 -60.05 -21.29
N ARG A 14 5.50 -59.65 -20.29
CA ARG A 14 5.95 -59.35 -18.91
C ARG A 14 6.43 -60.61 -18.19
N LEU A 15 7.52 -60.54 -17.42
CA LEU A 15 7.63 -61.18 -16.10
C LEU A 15 8.83 -60.67 -15.27
N LEU A 16 8.51 -59.84 -14.26
CA LEU A 16 9.04 -59.82 -12.88
C LEU A 16 10.52 -60.15 -12.61
N SER A 17 11.30 -59.11 -12.24
CA SER A 17 12.27 -59.23 -11.15
C SER A 17 12.12 -58.03 -10.19
N LEU A 18 11.68 -58.34 -8.97
CA LEU A 18 11.59 -57.41 -7.84
C LEU A 18 13.01 -57.15 -7.34
N LEU A 19 13.54 -55.96 -7.62
CA LEU A 19 14.71 -55.40 -6.96
C LEU A 19 14.24 -54.25 -6.07
N SER A 20 14.37 -54.48 -4.77
CA SER A 20 14.06 -53.56 -3.69
C SER A 20 14.90 -52.29 -3.79
N LEU A 21 14.36 -51.24 -4.40
CA LEU A 21 14.75 -49.87 -4.08
C LEU A 21 13.85 -49.39 -2.95
N THR A 22 14.26 -49.66 -1.72
CA THR A 22 13.90 -48.78 -0.60
C THR A 22 14.59 -47.46 -0.87
N LEU A 23 13.91 -46.58 -1.62
CA LEU A 23 14.24 -45.18 -1.61
C LEU A 23 13.97 -44.72 -0.18
N SER A 24 15.02 -44.65 0.63
CA SER A 24 15.00 -43.85 1.83
C SER A 24 14.76 -42.43 1.35
N CYS A 25 13.49 -42.03 1.33
CA CYS A 25 13.15 -40.63 1.43
C CYS A 25 13.79 -40.17 2.74
N ILE A 26 15.00 -39.63 2.64
CA ILE A 26 15.46 -38.66 3.61
C ILE A 26 14.42 -37.56 3.48
N VAL A 27 13.41 -37.62 4.35
CA VAL A 27 12.65 -36.44 4.71
C VAL A 27 13.75 -35.51 5.21
N SER A 28 14.17 -34.59 4.36
CA SER A 28 14.88 -33.41 4.81
C SER A 28 13.91 -32.76 5.77
N ASN A 29 14.07 -33.06 7.06
CA ASN A 29 13.39 -32.40 8.13
C ASN A 29 13.97 -30.99 8.11
N SER A 30 13.47 -30.14 7.20
CA SER A 30 13.65 -28.71 7.31
C SER A 30 12.98 -28.40 8.64
N HIS A 31 13.78 -28.28 9.69
CA HIS A 31 13.33 -27.67 10.92
C HIS A 31 12.89 -26.27 10.50
N GLU A 32 11.59 -26.07 10.30
CA GLU A 32 11.01 -24.74 10.31
C GLU A 32 11.31 -24.20 11.70
N GLU A 33 12.39 -23.42 11.81
CA GLU A 33 12.69 -22.68 13.02
C GLU A 33 11.52 -21.74 13.27
N THR A 34 10.63 -22.16 14.17
CA THR A 34 9.49 -21.34 14.57
C THR A 34 10.03 -20.19 15.41
N ILE A 35 10.03 -18.99 14.83
CA ILE A 35 10.36 -17.77 15.55
C ILE A 35 9.24 -17.50 16.56
N ARG A 36 9.62 -17.45 17.84
CA ARG A 36 8.72 -17.11 18.95
C ARG A 36 8.94 -15.66 19.35
N ARG A 37 7.88 -14.97 19.77
CA ARG A 37 7.95 -13.57 20.21
C ARG A 37 8.99 -13.32 21.30
N ASN A 38 9.19 -14.28 22.22
CA ASN A 38 10.18 -14.17 23.29
C ASN A 38 11.64 -14.28 22.83
N GLN A 39 11.89 -14.60 21.55
CA GLN A 39 13.23 -14.58 20.96
C GLN A 39 13.56 -13.22 20.34
N ILE A 40 12.59 -12.32 20.26
CA ILE A 40 12.71 -10.96 19.73
C ILE A 40 12.63 -9.98 20.91
N SER A 41 13.18 -8.78 20.76
CA SER A 41 13.10 -7.73 21.78
C SER A 41 11.66 -7.53 22.25
N VAL A 42 11.46 -7.36 23.55
CA VAL A 42 10.13 -7.12 24.15
C VAL A 42 9.48 -5.84 23.63
N ASP A 43 10.30 -4.87 23.20
CA ASP A 43 9.86 -3.59 22.63
C ASP A 43 9.69 -3.64 21.10
N PHE A 44 9.83 -4.82 20.48
CA PHE A 44 9.67 -4.96 19.04
C PHE A 44 8.21 -4.80 18.63
N LEU A 45 7.98 -3.97 17.62
CA LEU A 45 6.66 -3.72 17.07
C LEU A 45 6.38 -4.67 15.90
N PHE A 46 5.33 -5.47 16.04
CA PHE A 46 4.73 -6.27 14.98
C PHE A 46 3.44 -5.58 14.55
N GLY A 47 3.38 -5.12 13.30
CA GLY A 47 2.24 -4.36 12.83
C GLY A 47 1.70 -4.80 11.48
N THR A 48 0.51 -4.30 11.20
CA THR A 48 -0.14 -4.33 9.88
C THR A 48 -0.08 -2.95 9.25
N SER A 49 -0.39 -2.85 7.95
CA SER A 49 -0.42 -1.56 7.27
C SER A 49 -1.46 -1.49 6.15
N THR A 50 -2.04 -0.31 5.98
CA THR A 50 -3.04 0.03 4.95
C THR A 50 -2.75 1.41 4.35
N SER A 51 -3.58 1.82 3.38
CA SER A 51 -3.67 3.20 2.92
C SER A 51 -5.13 3.64 2.88
N ALA A 52 -5.34 4.96 3.01
CA ALA A 52 -6.65 5.58 3.06
C ALA A 52 -7.48 5.21 1.83
N TYR A 53 -7.02 5.55 0.62
CA TYR A 53 -7.79 5.27 -0.60
C TYR A 53 -8.02 3.78 -0.85
N GLN A 54 -7.12 2.89 -0.43
CA GLN A 54 -7.30 1.45 -0.63
C GLN A 54 -8.33 0.81 0.29
N THR A 55 -8.66 1.43 1.44
CA THR A 55 -9.45 0.76 2.49
C THR A 55 -10.63 1.58 3.00
N GLU A 56 -10.54 2.92 3.05
CA GLU A 56 -11.56 3.77 3.69
C GLU A 56 -12.92 3.73 2.99
N GLY A 57 -12.95 4.02 1.68
CA GLY A 57 -14.19 4.32 0.96
C GLY A 57 -14.83 5.64 1.40
N ALA A 58 -16.16 5.67 1.44
CA ALA A 58 -16.99 6.81 1.85
C ALA A 58 -16.67 8.12 1.10
N ILE A 59 -16.34 8.03 -0.20
CA ILE A 59 -15.64 9.10 -0.93
C ILE A 59 -16.38 10.44 -1.03
N LEU A 60 -17.69 10.48 -0.76
CA LEU A 60 -18.55 11.67 -0.78
C LEU A 60 -19.07 12.08 0.62
N GLU A 61 -18.60 11.45 1.68
CA GLU A 61 -19.07 11.70 3.05
C GLU A 61 -18.23 12.74 3.78
N ASP A 62 -18.82 13.38 4.79
CA ASP A 62 -18.16 14.29 5.73
C ASP A 62 -17.26 15.36 5.11
N GLY A 63 -17.64 15.83 3.92
CA GLY A 63 -16.94 16.92 3.23
C GLY A 63 -15.60 16.53 2.60
N ARG A 64 -15.35 15.23 2.37
CA ARG A 64 -14.19 14.80 1.56
C ARG A 64 -14.29 15.37 0.15
N GLY A 65 -13.20 16.00 -0.31
CA GLY A 65 -13.01 16.34 -1.71
C GLY A 65 -12.59 15.13 -2.54
N LEU A 66 -12.69 15.22 -3.86
CA LEU A 66 -12.15 14.19 -4.74
C LEU A 66 -10.61 14.18 -4.65
N SER A 67 -10.03 12.98 -4.61
CA SER A 67 -8.62 12.75 -4.90
C SER A 67 -8.41 12.45 -6.39
N ASN A 68 -7.15 12.52 -6.82
CA ASN A 68 -6.71 12.13 -8.15
C ASN A 68 -7.07 10.68 -8.49
N TRP A 69 -7.10 9.79 -7.51
CA TRP A 69 -7.50 8.41 -7.70
C TRP A 69 -9.01 8.23 -7.87
N ASP A 70 -9.84 9.06 -7.23
CA ASP A 70 -11.29 9.08 -7.49
C ASP A 70 -11.54 9.38 -8.97
N VAL A 71 -10.87 10.40 -9.52
CA VAL A 71 -11.01 10.73 -10.95
C VAL A 71 -10.42 9.64 -11.84
N PHE A 72 -9.20 9.19 -11.55
CA PHE A 72 -8.47 8.26 -12.40
C PHE A 72 -9.13 6.89 -12.51
N SER A 73 -9.64 6.34 -11.40
CA SER A 73 -10.30 5.03 -11.38
C SER A 73 -11.58 4.99 -12.20
N HIS A 74 -12.28 6.12 -12.30
CA HIS A 74 -13.49 6.27 -13.10
C HIS A 74 -13.25 6.48 -14.60
N ILE A 75 -11.99 6.59 -15.05
CA ILE A 75 -11.67 6.68 -16.48
C ILE A 75 -11.75 5.27 -17.09
N PRO A 76 -12.59 5.02 -18.11
CA PRO A 76 -12.70 3.71 -18.74
C PRO A 76 -11.35 3.17 -19.22
N GLY A 77 -11.03 1.95 -18.79
CA GLY A 77 -9.80 1.24 -19.16
C GLY A 77 -8.54 1.64 -18.39
N LYS A 78 -8.63 2.51 -17.37
CA LYS A 78 -7.50 2.79 -16.46
C LYS A 78 -7.34 1.72 -15.39
N ILE A 79 -8.45 1.19 -14.88
CA ILE A 79 -8.48 0.01 -14.02
C ILE A 79 -8.90 -1.18 -14.87
N GLU A 80 -8.13 -2.27 -14.82
CA GLU A 80 -8.36 -3.46 -15.65
C GLU A 80 -9.75 -4.07 -15.41
N THR A 81 -10.19 -4.11 -14.16
CA THR A 81 -11.52 -4.60 -13.75
C THR A 81 -12.62 -3.55 -13.91
N GLY A 82 -12.26 -2.27 -14.14
CA GLY A 82 -13.20 -1.14 -14.12
C GLY A 82 -13.73 -0.80 -12.72
N GLU A 83 -13.17 -1.38 -11.67
CA GLU A 83 -13.55 -1.11 -10.28
C GLU A 83 -12.95 0.21 -9.78
N ASN A 84 -13.52 0.73 -8.69
CA ASN A 84 -13.05 1.91 -7.99
C ASN A 84 -13.00 1.64 -6.47
N ALA A 85 -12.56 2.62 -5.69
CA ALA A 85 -12.51 2.53 -4.24
C ALA A 85 -13.59 3.36 -3.55
N ASP A 86 -14.76 3.52 -4.18
CA ASP A 86 -15.84 4.34 -3.61
C ASP A 86 -16.30 3.81 -2.26
N THR A 87 -16.33 2.47 -2.14
CA THR A 87 -16.60 1.73 -0.90
C THR A 87 -15.34 1.06 -0.35
N ALA A 88 -14.48 0.51 -1.20
CA ALA A 88 -13.31 -0.26 -0.78
C ALA A 88 -13.67 -1.36 0.24
N ASP A 89 -12.94 -1.44 1.36
CA ASP A 89 -13.23 -2.33 2.49
C ASP A 89 -14.19 -1.70 3.52
N ASP A 90 -14.71 -0.50 3.23
CA ASP A 90 -15.58 0.30 4.12
C ASP A 90 -14.96 0.60 5.50
N HIS A 91 -13.63 0.68 5.57
CA HIS A 91 -12.88 0.94 6.81
C HIS A 91 -13.29 2.27 7.45
N TYR A 92 -13.78 3.24 6.67
CA TYR A 92 -14.29 4.51 7.20
C TYR A 92 -15.39 4.30 8.24
N HIS A 93 -16.29 3.35 8.01
CA HIS A 93 -17.37 2.99 8.92
C HIS A 93 -16.98 1.88 9.90
N LEU A 94 -16.08 0.98 9.47
CA LEU A 94 -15.78 -0.27 10.17
C LEU A 94 -14.47 -0.25 10.99
N TYR A 95 -13.81 0.91 11.13
CA TYR A 95 -12.49 0.99 11.77
C TYR A 95 -12.45 0.44 13.20
N LEU A 96 -13.55 0.51 13.98
CA LEU A 96 -13.59 -0.06 15.32
C LEU A 96 -13.51 -1.59 15.28
N GLN A 97 -14.23 -2.22 14.35
CA GLN A 97 -14.16 -3.66 14.13
C GLN A 97 -12.77 -4.07 13.65
N ASP A 98 -12.16 -3.28 12.78
CA ASP A 98 -10.81 -3.57 12.28
C ASP A 98 -9.74 -3.43 13.38
N ILE A 99 -9.89 -2.47 14.29
CA ILE A 99 -9.03 -2.34 15.48
C ILE A 99 -9.18 -3.57 16.38
N ASP A 100 -10.40 -4.05 16.62
CA ASP A 100 -10.63 -5.27 17.40
C ASP A 100 -10.00 -6.49 16.74
N LEU A 101 -10.09 -6.60 15.41
CA LEU A 101 -9.44 -7.66 14.64
C LEU A 101 -7.92 -7.61 14.75
N MET A 102 -7.31 -6.43 14.60
CA MET A 102 -5.86 -6.24 14.77
C MET A 102 -5.40 -6.61 16.19
N HIS A 103 -6.15 -6.19 17.20
CA HIS A 103 -5.85 -6.57 18.59
C HIS A 103 -5.95 -8.08 18.79
N SER A 104 -6.97 -8.73 18.23
CA SER A 104 -7.14 -10.20 18.30
C SER A 104 -6.03 -10.98 17.57
N LEU A 105 -5.49 -10.41 16.49
CA LEU A 105 -4.33 -10.94 15.76
C LEU A 105 -3.04 -10.86 16.60
N GLY A 106 -3.02 -10.03 17.64
CA GLY A 106 -1.88 -9.82 18.53
C GLY A 106 -0.82 -8.89 17.94
N VAL A 107 -1.17 -8.06 16.96
CA VAL A 107 -0.28 -6.97 16.51
C VAL A 107 -0.37 -5.80 17.49
N ASN A 108 0.73 -5.06 17.63
CA ASN A 108 0.86 -3.94 18.56
C ASN A 108 1.19 -2.62 17.86
N ALA A 109 1.24 -2.61 16.53
CA ALA A 109 1.38 -1.40 15.73
C ALA A 109 0.47 -1.45 14.51
N TYR A 110 -0.03 -0.29 14.07
CA TYR A 110 -0.80 -0.16 12.86
C TYR A 110 -0.35 1.06 12.07
N ARG A 111 0.14 0.83 10.85
CA ARG A 111 0.47 1.91 9.93
C ARG A 111 -0.66 2.17 8.95
N PHE A 112 -1.29 3.32 9.05
CA PHE A 112 -2.30 3.79 8.10
C PHE A 112 -1.89 5.12 7.50
N SER A 113 -2.55 5.54 6.42
CA SER A 113 -2.38 6.89 5.88
C SER A 113 -3.60 7.76 6.13
N ILE A 114 -3.40 9.06 6.11
CA ILE A 114 -4.47 10.06 6.12
C ILE A 114 -4.81 10.40 4.69
N SER A 115 -6.10 10.39 4.32
CA SER A 115 -6.54 10.96 3.05
C SER A 115 -6.38 12.48 3.09
N TRP A 116 -5.48 13.05 2.27
CA TRP A 116 -5.29 14.50 2.19
C TRP A 116 -6.57 15.24 1.74
N ALA A 117 -7.39 14.59 0.93
CA ALA A 117 -8.68 15.15 0.53
C ALA A 117 -9.74 15.17 1.67
N ARG A 118 -9.39 14.71 2.88
CA ARG A 118 -10.30 14.55 4.02
C ARG A 118 -9.67 15.01 5.35
N ILE A 119 -10.54 15.35 6.29
CA ILE A 119 -10.20 15.37 7.72
C ILE A 119 -10.43 13.97 8.29
N LEU A 120 -9.44 13.42 9.03
CA LEU A 120 -9.58 12.09 9.66
C LEU A 120 -10.92 11.90 10.39
N PRO A 121 -11.57 10.71 10.28
CA PRO A 121 -12.74 10.38 11.08
C PRO A 121 -12.44 10.54 12.58
N ARG A 122 -13.45 11.00 13.33
CA ARG A 122 -13.26 11.32 14.75
C ARG A 122 -12.84 10.06 15.50
N ASN A 123 -11.69 10.15 16.18
CA ASN A 123 -11.20 9.23 17.20
C ASN A 123 -10.50 7.94 16.73
N ILE A 124 -10.17 7.73 15.44
CA ILE A 124 -9.41 6.51 15.05
C ILE A 124 -8.06 6.39 15.80
N ILE A 125 -7.30 7.49 15.88
CA ILE A 125 -6.03 7.55 16.63
C ILE A 125 -6.26 7.25 18.11
N ASP A 126 -7.32 7.83 18.69
CA ASP A 126 -7.61 7.67 20.12
C ASP A 126 -8.04 6.23 20.46
N ASN A 127 -8.77 5.57 19.57
CA ASN A 127 -9.14 4.16 19.72
C ASN A 127 -7.95 3.23 19.53
N LEU A 128 -7.06 3.52 18.57
CA LEU A 128 -5.82 2.75 18.38
C LEU A 128 -4.98 2.77 19.64
N LEU A 129 -4.74 3.96 20.22
CA LEU A 129 -3.89 4.15 21.40
C LEU A 129 -4.34 3.40 22.66
N LEU A 130 -5.53 2.80 22.66
CA LEU A 130 -5.94 1.89 23.73
C LEU A 130 -5.07 0.62 23.77
N TRP A 131 -4.65 0.09 22.61
CA TRP A 131 -3.95 -1.20 22.51
C TRP A 131 -2.88 -1.31 21.40
N ILE A 132 -2.85 -0.37 20.45
CA ILE A 132 -2.07 -0.42 19.21
C ILE A 132 -1.37 0.93 18.99
N GLU A 133 -0.05 0.90 18.80
CA GLU A 133 0.74 2.10 18.51
C GLU A 133 0.52 2.57 17.05
N PRO A 134 0.04 3.81 16.82
CA PRO A 134 -0.26 4.29 15.48
C PRO A 134 1.00 4.78 14.75
N PHE A 135 1.14 4.36 13.50
CA PHE A 135 2.15 4.83 12.54
C PHE A 135 1.45 5.61 11.43
N VAL A 136 1.50 6.94 11.50
CA VAL A 136 0.66 7.78 10.65
C VAL A 136 1.42 8.21 9.40
N THR A 137 0.93 7.83 8.23
CA THR A 137 1.46 8.26 6.93
C THR A 137 0.69 9.49 6.43
N LEU A 138 1.36 10.62 6.20
CA LEU A 138 0.71 11.86 5.75
C LEU A 138 0.26 11.78 4.29
N TYR A 139 1.05 11.17 3.41
CA TYR A 139 0.69 11.04 2.00
C TYR A 139 0.90 9.64 1.45
N HIS A 140 -0.15 9.08 0.85
CA HIS A 140 -0.13 7.76 0.22
C HIS A 140 -0.86 7.78 -1.13
N HIS A 141 -0.40 8.67 -2.01
CA HIS A 141 -0.72 8.75 -3.45
C HIS A 141 -2.10 9.33 -3.80
N ASP A 142 -2.92 9.65 -2.80
CA ASP A 142 -4.26 10.23 -2.89
C ASP A 142 -4.26 11.76 -2.79
N LEU A 143 -3.66 12.40 -3.79
CA LEU A 143 -3.58 13.87 -3.88
C LEU A 143 -4.99 14.46 -4.09
N PRO A 144 -5.40 15.54 -3.40
CA PRO A 144 -6.66 16.21 -3.73
C PRO A 144 -6.67 16.66 -5.20
N GLN A 145 -7.71 16.29 -5.94
CA GLN A 145 -7.84 16.59 -7.37
C GLN A 145 -7.76 18.09 -7.66
N GLU A 146 -8.27 18.92 -6.74
CA GLU A 146 -8.18 20.39 -6.85
C GLU A 146 -6.73 20.89 -6.98
N LEU A 147 -5.76 20.25 -6.34
CA LEU A 147 -4.34 20.63 -6.45
C LEU A 147 -3.75 20.19 -7.80
N GLU A 148 -4.19 19.05 -8.33
CA GLU A 148 -3.86 18.62 -9.69
C GLU A 148 -4.42 19.61 -10.73
N ASP A 149 -5.68 20.01 -10.58
CA ASP A 149 -6.36 20.91 -11.53
C ASP A 149 -5.85 22.35 -11.48
N SER A 150 -5.54 22.85 -10.28
CA SER A 150 -5.16 24.26 -10.07
C SER A 150 -3.75 24.57 -10.53
N TYR A 151 -2.78 23.69 -10.28
CA TYR A 151 -1.38 23.94 -10.62
C TYR A 151 -0.59 22.70 -11.05
N GLY A 152 -1.24 21.56 -11.30
CA GLY A 152 -0.56 20.33 -11.74
C GLY A 152 0.08 19.53 -10.61
N GLY A 153 -0.41 19.69 -9.37
CA GLY A 153 -0.03 18.87 -8.22
C GLY A 153 1.48 18.86 -7.98
N TRP A 154 2.06 17.66 -8.01
CA TRP A 154 3.49 17.47 -7.72
C TRP A 154 4.44 18.05 -8.77
N LEU A 155 3.96 18.51 -9.93
CA LEU A 155 4.79 19.23 -10.90
C LEU A 155 5.09 20.67 -10.48
N SER A 156 4.27 21.25 -9.61
CA SER A 156 4.42 22.62 -9.14
C SER A 156 5.19 22.67 -7.81
N PRO A 157 6.11 23.64 -7.61
CA PRO A 157 6.72 23.86 -6.31
C PRO A 157 5.71 24.35 -5.25
N LEU A 158 4.54 24.86 -5.64
CA LEU A 158 3.50 25.30 -4.70
C LEU A 158 3.01 24.17 -3.79
N ILE A 159 3.06 22.92 -4.27
CA ILE A 159 2.68 21.74 -3.49
C ILE A 159 3.49 21.59 -2.20
N GLN A 160 4.69 22.17 -2.14
CA GLN A 160 5.55 22.12 -0.97
C GLN A 160 4.93 22.89 0.19
N GLU A 161 4.32 24.05 -0.09
CA GLU A 161 3.65 24.86 0.92
C GLU A 161 2.36 24.20 1.38
N ASP A 162 1.53 23.72 0.45
CA ASP A 162 0.26 23.05 0.75
C ASP A 162 0.46 21.75 1.54
N PHE A 163 1.44 20.93 1.16
CA PHE A 163 1.79 19.73 1.91
C PHE A 163 2.29 20.07 3.32
N GLY A 164 3.10 21.13 3.42
CA GLY A 164 3.58 21.61 4.72
C GLY A 164 2.43 22.07 5.62
N TYR A 165 1.48 22.84 5.08
CA TYR A 165 0.31 23.29 5.83
C TYR A 165 -0.57 22.10 6.28
N PHE A 166 -0.81 21.15 5.39
CA PHE A 166 -1.50 19.92 5.71
C PHE A 166 -0.81 19.14 6.84
N ALA A 167 0.50 18.91 6.73
CA ALA A 167 1.28 18.24 7.77
C ALA A 167 1.21 18.97 9.11
N GLU A 168 1.33 20.30 9.11
CA GLU A 168 1.31 21.13 10.32
C GLU A 168 -0.01 21.00 11.09
N ILE A 169 -1.15 20.95 10.39
CA ILE A 169 -2.47 20.74 11.02
C ILE A 169 -2.48 19.44 11.83
N TYR A 170 -1.97 18.36 11.25
CA TYR A 170 -1.97 17.05 11.90
C TYR A 170 -0.94 16.96 13.03
N PHE A 171 0.24 17.57 12.88
CA PHE A 171 1.21 17.65 13.96
C PHE A 171 0.66 18.46 15.15
N LYS A 172 0.06 19.62 14.92
CA LYS A 172 -0.56 20.42 16.00
C LYS A 172 -1.71 19.70 16.70
N LYS A 173 -2.47 18.90 15.96
CA LYS A 173 -3.67 18.22 16.48
C LYS A 173 -3.38 16.90 17.19
N PHE A 174 -2.37 16.15 16.74
CA PHE A 174 -2.12 14.78 17.20
C PHE A 174 -0.66 14.50 17.60
N GLY A 175 0.24 15.47 17.44
CA GLY A 175 1.66 15.32 17.76
C GLY A 175 1.95 15.11 19.25
N ASP A 176 0.98 15.41 20.12
CA ASP A 176 1.02 15.09 21.55
C ASP A 176 1.02 13.58 21.83
N ARG A 177 0.48 12.77 20.91
CA ARG A 177 0.27 11.33 21.14
C ARG A 177 0.67 10.39 20.00
N VAL A 178 0.76 10.88 18.76
CA VAL A 178 1.34 10.11 17.64
C VAL A 178 2.85 10.31 17.62
N LYS A 179 3.60 9.23 17.85
CA LYS A 179 5.07 9.26 17.92
C LYS A 179 5.74 8.93 16.59
N TYR A 180 5.07 8.14 15.74
CA TYR A 180 5.63 7.63 14.49
C TYR A 180 4.92 8.24 13.29
N TRP A 181 5.64 9.08 12.56
CA TRP A 181 5.15 9.78 11.37
C TRP A 181 5.93 9.39 10.12
N ASN A 182 5.21 9.04 9.06
CA ASN A 182 5.74 8.83 7.73
C ASN A 182 5.24 9.95 6.82
N SER A 183 6.10 10.88 6.41
CA SER A 183 5.65 11.96 5.52
C SER A 183 5.09 11.46 4.17
N LEU A 184 5.83 10.60 3.46
CA LEU A 184 5.49 10.14 2.12
C LEU A 184 5.68 8.62 2.03
N ASN A 185 4.74 7.92 1.39
CA ASN A 185 4.93 6.54 0.97
C ASN A 185 5.53 6.48 -0.45
N GLU A 186 6.64 5.75 -0.61
CA GLU A 186 7.21 5.33 -1.90
C GLU A 186 7.25 6.42 -3.00
N PRO A 187 7.89 7.59 -2.76
CA PRO A 187 7.92 8.68 -3.74
C PRO A 187 8.56 8.27 -5.08
N ASN A 188 9.54 7.36 -5.05
CA ASN A 188 10.17 6.80 -6.24
C ASN A 188 9.19 5.95 -7.08
N LEU A 189 8.37 5.11 -6.43
CA LEU A 189 7.38 4.28 -7.10
C LEU A 189 6.30 5.17 -7.70
N TYR A 190 5.81 6.14 -6.93
CA TYR A 190 4.77 7.06 -7.38
C TYR A 190 5.22 7.86 -8.61
N ALA A 191 6.40 8.50 -8.57
CA ALA A 191 6.94 9.23 -9.72
C ALA A 191 7.07 8.34 -10.98
N HIS A 192 7.53 7.10 -10.82
CA HIS A 192 7.64 6.15 -11.93
C HIS A 192 6.27 5.73 -12.48
N LEU A 193 5.34 5.30 -11.64
CA LEU A 193 4.06 4.76 -12.11
C LEU A 193 3.09 5.85 -12.57
N ALA A 194 3.06 7.00 -11.89
CA ALA A 194 2.11 8.07 -12.16
C ALA A 194 2.54 9.00 -13.30
N TYR A 195 3.85 9.25 -13.47
CA TYR A 195 4.36 10.26 -14.42
C TYR A 195 5.24 9.69 -15.54
N LEU A 196 5.91 8.55 -15.35
CA LEU A 196 6.64 7.89 -16.44
C LEU A 196 5.74 6.91 -17.21
N ARG A 197 5.08 5.99 -16.49
CA ARG A 197 4.29 4.90 -17.09
C ARG A 197 2.82 5.26 -17.32
N GLY A 198 2.29 6.22 -16.54
CA GLY A 198 0.89 6.62 -16.56
C GLY A 198 -0.07 5.53 -16.11
N MET A 199 0.41 4.64 -15.25
CA MET A 199 -0.33 3.52 -14.64
C MET A 199 -1.06 3.93 -13.35
N TYR A 200 -0.53 4.92 -12.64
CA TYR A 200 -1.17 5.50 -11.44
C TYR A 200 -1.73 6.89 -11.77
N ALA A 201 -2.67 7.37 -10.97
CA ALA A 201 -3.14 8.75 -11.04
C ALA A 201 -1.96 9.74 -10.88
N PRO A 202 -1.83 10.80 -11.71
CA PRO A 202 -2.81 11.30 -12.69
C PRO A 202 -2.68 10.68 -14.10
N GLY A 203 -1.85 9.66 -14.31
CA GLY A 203 -1.80 8.90 -15.56
C GLY A 203 -0.93 9.51 -16.65
N ARG A 204 0.07 10.32 -16.28
CA ARG A 204 0.96 11.04 -17.19
C ARG A 204 2.09 10.14 -17.72
N ARG A 205 2.60 10.49 -18.90
CA ARG A 205 3.68 9.77 -19.59
C ARG A 205 4.71 10.75 -20.10
N SER A 206 5.77 10.93 -19.33
CA SER A 206 6.86 11.85 -19.63
C SER A 206 8.17 11.31 -19.07
N GLU A 207 9.25 11.43 -19.85
CA GLU A 207 10.60 11.04 -19.42
C GLU A 207 11.21 12.05 -18.42
N MET A 208 10.69 13.28 -18.38
CA MET A 208 11.27 14.37 -17.60
C MET A 208 10.48 14.72 -16.34
N GLU A 209 9.14 14.64 -16.39
CA GLU A 209 8.26 14.98 -15.26
C GLU A 209 8.55 14.20 -13.96
N PRO A 210 8.92 12.90 -13.98
CA PRO A 210 9.23 12.15 -12.76
C PRO A 210 10.31 12.80 -11.91
N PHE A 211 11.29 13.48 -12.52
CA PHE A 211 12.35 14.17 -11.78
C PHE A 211 11.83 15.39 -11.03
N THR A 212 10.96 16.19 -11.67
CA THR A 212 10.32 17.34 -11.04
C THR A 212 9.41 16.90 -9.89
N VAL A 213 8.61 15.85 -10.11
CA VAL A 213 7.73 15.27 -9.09
C VAL A 213 8.55 14.80 -7.89
N LEU A 214 9.59 14.00 -8.12
CA LEU A 214 10.43 13.49 -7.05
C LEU A 214 11.15 14.62 -6.31
N HIS A 215 11.62 15.65 -7.02
CA HIS A 215 12.23 16.82 -6.40
C HIS A 215 11.27 17.54 -5.44
N ASN A 216 10.05 17.84 -5.89
CA ASN A 216 9.04 18.49 -5.05
C ASN A 216 8.63 17.61 -3.86
N MET A 217 8.45 16.30 -4.07
CA MET A 217 8.17 15.35 -2.99
C MET A 217 9.28 15.35 -1.93
N LEU A 218 10.56 15.29 -2.34
CA LEU A 218 11.68 15.29 -1.38
C LEU A 218 11.80 16.62 -0.61
N LEU A 219 11.51 17.75 -1.24
CA LEU A 219 11.46 19.04 -0.56
C LEU A 219 10.28 19.12 0.41
N SER A 220 9.11 18.63 0.02
CA SER A 220 7.93 18.49 0.88
C SER A 220 8.19 17.61 2.11
N HIS A 221 8.90 16.49 1.94
CA HIS A 221 9.38 15.65 3.04
C HIS A 221 10.27 16.46 4.01
N GLY A 222 11.28 17.17 3.48
CA GLY A 222 12.17 18.01 4.27
C GLY A 222 11.43 19.10 5.04
N ARG A 223 10.44 19.74 4.41
CA ARG A 223 9.58 20.75 5.04
C ARG A 223 8.75 20.15 6.18
N ALA A 224 8.09 19.02 5.96
CA ALA A 224 7.32 18.34 7.00
C ALA A 224 8.22 17.94 8.19
N ALA A 225 9.43 17.43 7.93
CA ALA A 225 10.39 17.11 9.00
C ALA A 225 10.84 18.35 9.78
N TYR A 226 11.02 19.49 9.11
CA TYR A 226 11.33 20.76 9.76
C TYR A 226 10.17 21.24 10.65
N LEU A 227 8.93 21.19 10.14
CA LEU A 227 7.73 21.57 10.88
C LEU A 227 7.52 20.68 12.11
N TYR A 228 7.71 19.36 11.98
CA TYR A 228 7.59 18.43 13.09
C TYR A 228 8.54 18.77 14.26
N ARG A 229 9.74 19.28 13.98
CA ARG A 229 10.70 19.71 15.01
C ARG A 229 10.42 21.09 15.59
N SER A 230 9.57 21.86 14.92
CA SER A 230 9.29 23.27 15.25
C SER A 230 7.92 23.45 15.90
N CYS A 231 7.06 22.42 15.87
CA CYS A 231 5.77 22.38 16.53
C CYS A 231 5.87 21.84 17.96
#